data_AF-A0A7W0UIM7-F1
#
_entry.id   AF-A0A7W0UIM7-F1
#
_cell.length_a   1.000
_cell.length_b   1.000
_cell.length_c   1.000
_cell.angle_alpha   90.00
_cell.angle_beta   90.00
_cell.angle_gamma   90.00
#
_symmetry.space_group_name_H-M   'P 1'
#
loop_
_entity.id
_entity.type
_entity.pdbx_description
1 polymer ?
#
loop_
_entity_poly.entity_id
_entity_poly.type
_entity_poly.pdbx_seq_one_letter_code
_entity_poly.pdbx_strand_id
1 'polypeptide(L)'
;MRIAVISDIHGNLPALEAVMGDLDEQSPDEVWCGGDIGWAGPWATECIGRIRETGWPTVRGNTDVWITGDPQTVEDLAARRELEQLAAAHDISDDDSKWLASLPLGHSGPSSTLLVHGTPDTPFDAPMPDGAAGEFSPYEGVASVVIYGHVHRAFFRRLADGTIVCNTGSVGLPMDSPLPSYLLIDTTGPDIAFRHRRVDYDRAGAIRTAKGLRNPVADRFLELVAQG
;
A
#
# COMPACT_ATOMS: atom_id res chain seq x y z
N MET A 1 15.06 17.01 -3.02
CA MET A 1 14.69 16.25 -1.82
C MET A 1 14.38 14.83 -2.24
N ARG A 2 14.77 13.84 -1.44
CA ARG A 2 14.50 12.42 -1.70
C ARG A 2 13.34 11.95 -0.83
N ILE A 3 12.27 11.49 -1.47
CA ILE A 3 11.07 10.98 -0.81
C ILE A 3 10.97 9.50 -1.15
N ALA A 4 10.76 8.67 -0.13
CA ALA A 4 10.39 7.28 -0.32
C ALA A 4 8.88 7.11 -0.06
N VAL A 5 8.21 6.31 -0.89
CA VAL A 5 6.80 5.98 -0.71
C VAL A 5 6.63 4.47 -0.77
N ILE A 6 6.14 3.91 0.34
CA ILE A 6 5.76 2.50 0.47
C ILE A 6 4.24 2.39 0.46
N SER A 7 3.68 1.24 0.07
CA SER A 7 2.23 0.99 0.10
C SER A 7 1.94 -0.52 0.12
N ASP A 8 0.69 -0.88 0.43
CA ASP A 8 0.16 -2.24 0.25
C ASP A 8 1.01 -3.27 1.02
N ILE A 9 1.14 -3.06 2.33
CA ILE A 9 1.95 -3.88 3.24
C ILE A 9 1.22 -5.18 3.60
N HIS A 10 -0.11 -5.15 3.67
CA HIS A 10 -0.97 -6.32 3.84
C HIS A 10 -0.54 -7.30 4.94
N GLY A 11 -0.18 -6.76 6.11
CA GLY A 11 0.20 -7.56 7.26
C GLY A 11 1.40 -8.48 7.01
N ASN A 12 2.26 -8.20 6.01
CA ASN A 12 3.47 -8.95 5.71
C ASN A 12 4.68 -8.32 6.44
N LEU A 13 4.75 -8.53 7.76
CA LEU A 13 5.79 -7.93 8.61
C LEU A 13 7.21 -8.23 8.13
N PRO A 14 7.60 -9.46 7.72
CA PRO A 14 8.94 -9.71 7.22
C PRO A 14 9.32 -8.89 5.98
N ALA A 15 8.37 -8.64 5.08
CA ALA A 15 8.59 -7.77 3.92
C ALA A 15 8.71 -6.30 4.34
N LEU A 16 7.84 -5.84 5.25
CA LEU A 16 7.93 -4.48 5.81
C LEU A 16 9.28 -4.24 6.47
N GLU A 17 9.76 -5.14 7.33
CA GLU A 17 11.04 -4.99 8.01
C GLU A 17 12.23 -4.94 7.04
N ALA A 18 12.19 -5.75 5.96
CA ALA A 18 13.21 -5.69 4.92
C ALA A 18 13.20 -4.34 4.19
N VAL A 19 12.02 -3.83 3.82
CA VAL A 19 11.87 -2.52 3.19
C VAL A 19 12.32 -1.40 4.13
N MET A 20 11.97 -1.45 5.42
CA MET A 20 12.46 -0.48 6.40
C MET A 20 13.99 -0.49 6.52
N GLY A 21 14.61 -1.68 6.50
CA GLY A 21 16.08 -1.78 6.46
C GLY A 21 16.70 -1.18 5.20
N ASP A 22 16.10 -1.40 4.02
CA ASP A 22 16.55 -0.77 2.78
C ASP A 22 16.35 0.75 2.81
N LEU A 23 15.27 1.24 3.41
CA LEU A 23 15.02 2.68 3.60
C LEU A 23 16.10 3.34 4.46
N ASP A 24 16.55 2.69 5.54
CA ASP A 24 17.65 3.17 6.37
C ASP A 24 18.94 3.34 5.54
N GLU A 25 19.26 2.36 4.68
CA GLU A 25 20.40 2.43 3.76
C GLU A 25 20.26 3.53 2.70
N GLN A 26 19.05 3.75 2.18
CA GLN A 26 18.79 4.79 1.18
C GLN A 26 18.74 6.20 1.78
N SER A 27 18.49 6.31 3.09
CA SER A 27 18.41 7.54 3.86
C SER A 27 17.62 8.66 3.13
N PRO A 28 16.34 8.42 2.77
CA PRO A 28 15.52 9.47 2.18
C PRO A 28 15.28 10.61 3.18
N ASP A 29 15.03 11.81 2.66
CA ASP A 29 14.69 12.97 3.50
C ASP A 29 13.31 12.80 4.16
N GLU A 30 12.38 12.14 3.46
CA GLU A 30 11.04 11.79 3.95
C GLU A 30 10.61 10.39 3.50
N VAL A 31 9.76 9.75 4.31
CA VAL A 31 9.09 8.49 3.96
C VAL A 31 7.59 8.67 4.17
N TRP A 32 6.79 8.24 3.19
CA TRP A 32 5.33 8.25 3.24
C TRP A 32 4.77 6.83 3.07
N CYS A 33 3.58 6.58 3.63
CA CYS A 33 2.88 5.30 3.53
C CYS A 33 1.54 5.48 2.79
N GLY A 34 1.36 4.71 1.72
CA GLY A 34 0.21 4.68 0.82
C GLY A 34 -1.00 3.91 1.35
N GLY A 35 -0.99 3.42 2.58
CA GLY A 35 -2.08 2.65 3.18
C GLY A 35 -2.01 1.15 2.87
N ASP A 36 -3.11 0.46 3.17
CA ASP A 36 -3.27 -1.00 3.09
C ASP A 36 -2.25 -1.75 3.93
N ILE A 37 -2.31 -1.49 5.25
CA ILE A 37 -1.23 -1.84 6.18
C ILE A 37 -1.35 -3.28 6.66
N GLY A 38 -2.55 -3.70 7.10
CA GLY A 38 -2.72 -4.92 7.90
C GLY A 38 -3.48 -6.07 7.22
N TRP A 39 -4.22 -5.83 6.15
CA TRP A 39 -5.21 -6.78 5.66
C TRP A 39 -4.61 -8.02 5.00
N ALA A 40 -5.25 -9.17 5.23
CA ALA A 40 -4.93 -10.47 4.65
C ALA A 40 -3.52 -11.02 4.93
N GLY A 41 -2.77 -10.40 5.86
CA GLY A 41 -1.52 -10.93 6.42
C GLY A 41 -1.62 -11.17 7.92
N PRO A 42 -0.90 -12.18 8.45
CA PRO A 42 -1.07 -12.60 9.83
C PRO A 42 -0.44 -11.67 10.88
N TRP A 43 0.30 -10.64 10.45
CA TRP A 43 1.00 -9.69 11.33
C TRP A 43 0.39 -8.29 11.26
N ALA A 44 -0.95 -8.21 11.20
CA ALA A 44 -1.66 -6.95 11.02
C ALA A 44 -1.34 -5.94 12.14
N THR A 45 -1.47 -6.35 13.40
CA THR A 45 -1.20 -5.49 14.57
C THR A 45 0.25 -5.02 14.61
N GLU A 46 1.19 -5.89 14.29
CA GLU A 46 2.61 -5.53 14.25
C GLU A 46 2.92 -4.54 13.13
N CYS A 47 2.38 -4.75 11.92
CA CYS A 47 2.55 -3.80 10.82
C CYS A 47 1.93 -2.43 11.15
N ILE A 48 0.72 -2.40 11.69
CA ILE A 48 0.03 -1.17 12.11
C ILE A 48 0.86 -0.44 13.17
N GLY A 49 1.29 -1.14 14.22
CA GLY A 49 2.13 -0.59 15.27
C GLY A 49 3.42 0.02 14.72
N ARG A 50 4.12 -0.71 13.84
CA ARG A 50 5.37 -0.25 13.24
C ARG A 50 5.19 1.01 12.39
N ILE A 51 4.18 1.06 11.53
CA ILE A 51 3.89 2.26 10.71
C ILE A 51 3.48 3.44 11.60
N ARG A 52 2.71 3.21 12.65
CA ARG A 52 2.30 4.27 13.57
C ARG A 52 3.48 4.83 14.37
N GLU A 53 4.42 3.98 14.78
CA GLU A 53 5.63 4.37 15.52
C GLU A 53 6.58 5.25 14.69
N THR A 54 6.62 5.10 13.37
CA THR A 54 7.50 5.92 12.52
C THR A 54 7.07 7.38 12.45
N GLY A 55 5.77 7.66 12.66
CA GLY A 55 5.19 8.99 12.47
C GLY A 55 5.18 9.46 11.02
N TRP A 56 5.37 8.57 10.05
CA TRP A 56 5.34 8.91 8.63
C TRP A 56 3.95 9.40 8.21
N PRO A 57 3.86 10.41 7.32
CA PRO A 57 2.62 10.71 6.63
C PRO A 57 2.04 9.45 5.99
N THR A 58 0.83 9.09 6.42
CA THR A 58 0.17 7.84 6.05
C THR A 58 -1.23 8.16 5.55
N VAL A 59 -1.60 7.63 4.39
CA VAL A 59 -2.94 7.75 3.83
C VAL A 59 -3.72 6.45 4.02
N ARG A 60 -5.05 6.55 3.99
CA ARG A 60 -5.95 5.41 4.18
C ARG A 60 -6.12 4.62 2.88
N GLY A 61 -5.91 3.32 2.93
CA GLY A 61 -6.28 2.41 1.86
C GLY A 61 -7.65 1.75 2.04
N ASN A 62 -8.12 1.02 1.02
CA ASN A 62 -9.42 0.37 1.10
C ASN A 62 -9.43 -0.79 2.09
N THR A 63 -8.32 -1.52 2.21
CA THR A 63 -8.26 -2.65 3.14
C THR A 63 -8.03 -2.21 4.57
N ASP A 64 -7.52 -0.99 4.79
CA ASP A 64 -7.55 -0.33 6.10
C ASP A 64 -8.97 -0.03 6.59
N VAL A 65 -9.94 0.06 5.67
CA VAL A 65 -11.37 0.15 6.00
C VAL A 65 -11.97 -1.23 6.21
N TRP A 66 -11.68 -2.19 5.32
CA TRP A 66 -12.23 -3.55 5.45
C TRP A 66 -11.79 -4.27 6.72
N ILE A 67 -10.55 -4.04 7.17
CA ILE A 67 -10.04 -4.64 8.41
C ILE A 67 -10.80 -4.20 9.66
N THR A 68 -11.50 -3.06 9.63
CA THR A 68 -12.36 -2.61 10.73
C THR A 68 -13.74 -3.29 10.73
N GLY A 69 -13.99 -4.21 9.80
CA GLY A 69 -15.27 -4.89 9.63
C GLY A 69 -16.32 -4.08 8.88
N ASP A 70 -15.93 -2.98 8.22
CA ASP A 70 -16.84 -2.20 7.39
C ASP A 70 -16.77 -2.69 5.93
N PRO A 71 -17.80 -3.39 5.42
CA PRO A 71 -17.79 -3.93 4.07
C PRO A 71 -17.99 -2.87 2.97
N GLN A 72 -18.31 -1.61 3.34
CA GLN A 72 -18.44 -0.49 2.41
C GLN A 72 -19.29 -0.84 1.16
N THR A 73 -18.73 -0.67 -0.04
CA THR A 73 -19.35 -0.82 -1.36
C THR A 73 -19.54 -2.26 -1.82
N VAL A 74 -19.11 -3.27 -1.05
CA VAL A 74 -19.29 -4.68 -1.43
C VAL A 74 -20.78 -5.03 -1.40
N GLU A 75 -21.44 -5.17 -2.54
CA GLU A 75 -22.89 -5.45 -2.58
C GLU A 75 -23.22 -6.94 -2.42
N ASP A 76 -22.33 -7.82 -2.90
CA ASP A 76 -22.55 -9.27 -2.84
C ASP A 76 -22.52 -9.78 -1.39
N LEU A 77 -23.60 -10.44 -0.97
CA LEU A 77 -23.77 -10.88 0.42
C LEU A 77 -22.78 -11.96 0.84
N ALA A 78 -22.32 -12.81 -0.09
CA ALA A 78 -21.35 -13.84 0.24
C ALA A 78 -19.97 -13.22 0.45
N ALA A 79 -19.54 -12.34 -0.47
CA ALA A 79 -18.30 -11.57 -0.36
C ALA A 79 -18.26 -10.71 0.90
N ARG A 80 -19.38 -10.06 1.26
CA ARG A 80 -19.51 -9.31 2.53
C ARG A 80 -19.23 -10.19 3.75
N ARG A 81 -19.85 -11.37 3.81
CA ARG A 81 -19.66 -12.29 4.94
C ARG A 81 -18.24 -12.80 5.05
N GLU A 82 -17.60 -13.10 3.91
CA GLU A 82 -16.20 -13.52 3.87
C GLU A 82 -15.28 -12.41 4.38
N LEU A 83 -15.50 -11.18 3.94
CA LEU A 83 -14.77 -9.99 4.40
C LEU A 83 -14.95 -9.78 5.90
N GLU A 84 -16.19 -9.78 6.41
CA GLU A 84 -16.48 -9.61 7.84
C GLU A 84 -15.82 -10.72 8.69
N GLN A 85 -15.83 -11.97 8.22
CA GLN A 85 -15.17 -13.08 8.90
C GLN A 85 -13.65 -12.90 8.94
N LEU A 86 -13.05 -12.48 7.82
CA LEU A 86 -11.61 -12.25 7.76
C LEU A 86 -11.19 -11.04 8.62
N ALA A 87 -11.98 -9.96 8.59
CA ALA A 87 -11.79 -8.79 9.46
C ALA A 87 -11.83 -9.17 10.94
N ALA A 88 -12.84 -9.97 11.34
CA ALA A 88 -12.93 -10.48 12.71
C ALA A 88 -11.74 -11.38 13.07
N ALA A 89 -11.23 -12.18 12.13
CA ALA A 89 -10.08 -13.05 12.35
C ALA A 89 -8.74 -12.29 12.49
N HIS A 90 -8.66 -11.04 12.03
CA HIS A 90 -7.51 -10.16 12.28
C HIS A 90 -7.42 -9.71 13.75
N ASP A 91 -8.54 -9.67 14.48
CA ASP A 91 -8.61 -9.32 15.91
C ASP A 91 -7.89 -7.99 16.23
N ILE A 92 -8.02 -6.98 15.37
CA ILE A 92 -7.40 -5.67 15.58
C ILE A 92 -8.06 -4.94 16.76
N SER A 93 -7.25 -4.19 17.50
CA SER A 93 -7.75 -3.43 18.66
C SER A 93 -8.66 -2.28 18.25
N ASP A 94 -9.54 -1.85 19.16
CA ASP A 94 -10.36 -0.64 18.96
C ASP A 94 -9.50 0.61 18.71
N ASP A 95 -8.30 0.67 19.29
CA ASP A 95 -7.38 1.80 19.11
C ASP A 95 -6.78 1.81 17.71
N ASP A 96 -6.34 0.64 17.22
CA ASP A 96 -5.85 0.49 15.84
C ASP A 96 -6.95 0.77 14.82
N SER A 97 -8.15 0.25 15.05
CA SER A 97 -9.32 0.51 14.21
C SER A 97 -9.64 2.01 14.12
N LYS A 98 -9.65 2.72 15.26
CA LYS A 98 -9.84 4.18 15.30
C LYS A 98 -8.71 4.93 14.60
N TRP A 99 -7.47 4.47 14.75
CA TRP A 99 -6.32 5.08 14.09
C TRP A 99 -6.43 4.94 12.57
N LEU A 100 -6.68 3.73 12.05
CA LEU A 100 -6.91 3.49 10.62
C LEU A 100 -8.07 4.35 10.09
N ALA A 101 -9.18 4.40 10.83
CA ALA A 101 -10.34 5.23 10.51
C ALA A 101 -10.10 6.74 10.64
N SER A 102 -8.95 7.18 11.14
CA SER A 102 -8.56 8.60 11.22
C SER A 102 -7.60 9.03 10.11
N LEU A 103 -6.98 8.08 9.38
CA LEU A 103 -6.02 8.36 8.33
C LEU A 103 -6.65 9.21 7.20
N PRO A 104 -5.96 10.25 6.68
CA PRO A 104 -6.47 11.06 5.57
C PRO A 104 -6.52 10.27 4.26
N LEU A 105 -7.33 10.73 3.30
CA LEU A 105 -7.38 10.13 1.94
C LEU A 105 -6.17 10.51 1.07
N GLY A 106 -5.49 11.61 1.41
CA GLY A 106 -4.35 12.07 0.64
C GLY A 106 -3.34 12.86 1.47
N HIS A 107 -2.11 12.92 0.97
CA HIS A 107 -1.02 13.69 1.54
C HIS A 107 -0.29 14.47 0.44
N SER A 108 -0.26 15.79 0.57
CA SER A 108 0.44 16.69 -0.38
C SER A 108 1.84 17.00 0.12
N GLY A 109 2.82 16.92 -0.79
CA GLY A 109 4.21 17.23 -0.52
C GLY A 109 4.83 18.22 -1.52
N PRO A 110 6.16 18.34 -1.55
CA PRO A 110 6.87 19.31 -2.37
C PRO A 110 6.71 19.04 -3.88
N SER A 111 7.04 20.04 -4.70
CA SER A 111 7.03 19.95 -6.16
C SER A 111 5.68 19.53 -6.76
N SER A 112 4.56 19.90 -6.12
CA SER A 112 3.21 19.51 -6.52
C SER A 112 3.10 17.98 -6.63
N THR A 113 3.44 17.30 -5.53
CA THR A 113 3.32 15.84 -5.39
C THR A 113 2.13 15.52 -4.48
N LEU A 114 1.30 14.57 -4.88
CA LEU A 114 0.18 14.05 -4.10
C LEU A 114 0.32 12.54 -3.93
N LEU A 115 0.22 12.06 -2.69
CA LEU A 115 0.01 10.65 -2.37
C LEU A 115 -1.46 10.40 -2.06
N VAL A 116 -2.03 9.37 -2.68
CA VAL A 116 -3.36 8.80 -2.40
C VAL A 116 -3.24 7.27 -2.41
N HIS A 117 -4.24 6.53 -1.93
CA HIS A 117 -4.19 5.06 -2.04
C HIS A 117 -4.72 4.57 -3.40
N GLY A 118 -5.95 4.95 -3.74
CA GLY A 118 -6.60 4.69 -5.02
C GLY A 118 -6.65 5.96 -5.87
N THR A 119 -7.86 6.47 -6.14
CA THR A 119 -8.07 7.80 -6.71
C THR A 119 -8.03 8.91 -5.64
N PRO A 120 -7.97 10.20 -6.02
CA PRO A 120 -8.06 11.31 -5.07
C PRO A 120 -9.36 11.39 -4.27
N ASP A 121 -10.46 10.84 -4.81
CA ASP A 121 -11.77 10.91 -4.17
C ASP A 121 -12.11 9.67 -3.34
N THR A 122 -11.51 8.52 -3.65
CA THR A 122 -11.83 7.24 -3.02
C THR A 122 -10.65 6.28 -3.03
N PRO A 123 -10.40 5.55 -1.92
CA PRO A 123 -9.37 4.52 -1.87
C PRO A 123 -9.82 3.20 -2.52
N PHE A 124 -11.08 3.07 -2.93
CA PHE A 124 -11.65 1.81 -3.42
C PHE A 124 -11.47 1.55 -4.91
N ASP A 125 -11.11 2.59 -5.67
CA ASP A 125 -10.98 2.53 -7.12
C ASP A 125 -9.58 3.01 -7.53
N ALA A 126 -8.98 2.34 -8.51
CA ALA A 126 -7.81 2.85 -9.21
C ALA A 126 -7.65 2.17 -10.57
N PRO A 127 -7.05 2.84 -11.57
CA PRO A 127 -6.80 2.24 -12.87
C PRO A 127 -5.66 1.21 -12.79
N MET A 128 -5.70 0.21 -13.65
CA MET A 128 -4.59 -0.71 -13.90
C MET A 128 -3.51 -0.05 -14.78
N PRO A 129 -2.26 -0.57 -14.81
CA PRO A 129 -1.19 -0.01 -15.65
C PRO A 129 -1.55 0.11 -17.13
N ASP A 130 -2.34 -0.84 -17.64
CA ASP A 130 -2.84 -0.95 -19.01
C ASP A 130 -4.27 -0.36 -19.19
N GLY A 131 -4.80 0.31 -18.18
CA GLY A 131 -6.10 0.97 -18.21
C GLY A 131 -6.21 2.02 -19.33
N ALA A 132 -7.43 2.22 -19.82
CA ALA A 132 -7.73 3.23 -20.82
C ALA A 132 -7.43 4.64 -20.29
N ALA A 133 -7.12 5.59 -21.18
CA ALA A 133 -6.75 6.95 -20.78
C ALA A 133 -7.82 7.64 -19.90
N GLY A 134 -9.11 7.40 -20.17
CA GLY A 134 -10.21 7.95 -19.39
C GLY A 134 -10.24 7.50 -17.93
N GLU A 135 -9.72 6.30 -17.61
CA GLU A 135 -9.65 5.80 -16.23
C GLU A 135 -8.64 6.59 -15.37
N PHE A 136 -7.70 7.31 -16.01
CA PHE A 136 -6.74 8.18 -15.34
C PHE A 136 -7.22 9.63 -15.22
N SER A 137 -8.39 9.99 -15.77
CA SER A 137 -8.95 11.34 -15.66
C SER A 137 -9.10 11.87 -14.23
N PRO A 138 -9.37 11.04 -13.18
CA PRO A 138 -9.41 11.56 -11.80
C PRO A 138 -8.10 12.15 -11.30
N TYR A 139 -6.97 11.85 -11.94
CA TYR A 139 -5.64 12.36 -11.54
C TYR A 139 -5.24 13.63 -12.29
N GLU A 140 -5.89 13.95 -13.40
CA GLU A 140 -5.54 15.08 -14.26
C GLU A 140 -5.74 16.42 -13.53
N GLY A 141 -4.72 17.29 -13.57
CA GLY A 141 -4.75 18.62 -12.98
C GLY A 141 -4.75 18.68 -11.44
N VAL A 142 -4.73 17.55 -10.73
CA VAL A 142 -4.77 17.52 -9.26
C VAL A 142 -3.38 17.85 -8.67
N ALA A 143 -2.32 17.36 -9.31
CA ALA A 143 -0.94 17.63 -8.94
C ALA A 143 -0.02 17.38 -10.16
N SER A 144 1.23 17.85 -10.12
CA SER A 144 2.20 17.52 -11.18
C SER A 144 2.63 16.05 -11.15
N VAL A 145 2.66 15.47 -9.95
CA VAL A 145 2.93 14.06 -9.70
C VAL A 145 1.87 13.51 -8.76
N VAL A 146 1.19 12.42 -9.17
CA VAL A 146 0.28 11.68 -8.28
C VAL A 146 0.81 10.26 -8.08
N ILE A 147 0.92 9.85 -6.83
CA ILE A 147 1.44 8.55 -6.41
C ILE A 147 0.30 7.78 -5.78
N TYR A 148 0.14 6.51 -6.16
CA TYR A 148 -0.87 5.64 -5.59
C TYR A 148 -0.41 4.18 -5.38
N GLY A 149 -1.22 3.42 -4.66
CA GLY A 149 -1.04 2.00 -4.31
C GLY A 149 -2.11 1.13 -4.96
N HIS A 150 -2.78 0.27 -4.20
CA HIS A 150 -4.03 -0.42 -4.56
C HIS A 150 -3.92 -1.56 -5.58
N VAL A 151 -3.21 -1.36 -6.71
CA VAL A 151 -3.13 -2.37 -7.79
C VAL A 151 -1.88 -3.24 -7.74
N HIS A 152 -0.97 -2.98 -6.79
CA HIS A 152 0.20 -3.79 -6.47
C HIS A 152 1.19 -4.01 -7.63
N ARG A 153 1.17 -3.14 -8.65
CA ARG A 153 2.03 -3.22 -9.82
C ARG A 153 2.79 -1.92 -9.99
N ALA A 154 4.11 -2.01 -9.99
CA ALA A 154 4.96 -0.84 -10.05
C ALA A 154 5.02 -0.29 -11.48
N PHE A 155 4.59 0.96 -11.68
CA PHE A 155 4.70 1.62 -12.97
C PHE A 155 4.69 3.15 -12.84
N PHE A 156 4.95 3.83 -13.95
CA PHE A 156 4.63 5.24 -14.10
C PHE A 156 4.02 5.50 -15.48
N ARG A 157 3.20 6.53 -15.57
CA ARG A 157 2.54 6.97 -16.80
C ARG A 157 2.49 8.49 -16.84
N ARG A 158 2.82 9.07 -17.99
CA ARG A 158 2.56 10.49 -18.26
C ARG A 158 1.20 10.62 -18.94
N LEU A 159 0.33 11.44 -18.38
CA LEU A 159 -1.00 11.73 -18.91
C LEU A 159 -0.95 12.83 -19.98
N ALA A 160 -2.07 13.06 -20.66
CA ALA A 160 -2.16 14.00 -21.77
C ALA A 160 -1.97 15.47 -21.33
N ASP A 161 -2.37 15.81 -20.11
CA ASP A 161 -2.19 17.12 -19.49
C ASP A 161 -0.76 17.35 -18.94
N GLY A 162 0.10 16.33 -19.01
CA GLY A 162 1.48 16.37 -18.50
C GLY A 162 1.65 15.80 -17.10
N THR A 163 0.57 15.51 -16.37
CA THR A 163 0.59 14.88 -15.04
C THR A 163 1.31 13.55 -15.10
N ILE A 164 2.16 13.28 -14.10
CA ILE A 164 2.83 11.99 -13.95
C ILE A 164 2.09 11.20 -12.88
N VAL A 165 1.55 10.04 -13.24
CA VAL A 165 0.96 9.09 -12.29
C VAL A 165 1.95 7.96 -12.06
N CYS A 166 2.22 7.63 -10.80
CA CYS A 166 3.12 6.56 -10.40
C CYS A 166 2.43 5.62 -9.44
N ASN A 167 2.59 4.31 -9.64
CA ASN A 167 2.20 3.32 -8.66
C ASN A 167 3.43 2.77 -7.94
N THR A 168 3.39 2.62 -6.61
CA THR A 168 4.56 2.16 -5.84
C THR A 168 4.88 0.68 -6.02
N GLY A 169 3.94 -0.12 -6.55
CA GLY A 169 3.93 -1.56 -6.41
C GLY A 169 3.32 -1.94 -5.06
N SER A 170 3.78 -3.03 -4.46
CA SER A 170 3.35 -3.44 -3.12
C SER A 170 4.53 -3.96 -2.31
N VAL A 171 4.56 -3.60 -1.04
CA VAL A 171 5.52 -4.14 -0.07
C VAL A 171 5.19 -5.60 0.23
N GLY A 172 3.93 -5.91 0.54
CA GLY A 172 3.54 -7.20 1.09
C GLY A 172 3.06 -8.23 0.08
N LEU A 173 2.44 -7.78 -1.01
CA LEU A 173 1.77 -8.59 -2.02
C LEU A 173 2.03 -8.09 -3.46
N PRO A 174 3.29 -7.93 -3.91
CA PRO A 174 3.54 -7.49 -5.29
C PRO A 174 2.98 -8.48 -6.32
N MET A 175 2.33 -7.94 -7.35
CA MET A 175 1.65 -8.72 -8.41
C MET A 175 2.38 -8.69 -9.76
N ASP A 176 3.55 -8.07 -9.80
CA ASP A 176 4.41 -7.95 -10.97
C ASP A 176 5.84 -8.50 -10.74
N SER A 177 6.13 -8.96 -9.53
CA SER A 177 7.44 -9.43 -9.08
C SER A 177 7.30 -10.23 -7.79
N PRO A 178 8.19 -11.21 -7.51
CA PRO A 178 8.23 -11.86 -6.20
C PRO A 178 8.82 -10.96 -5.09
N LEU A 179 9.37 -9.80 -5.45
CA LEU A 179 10.07 -8.91 -4.54
C LEU A 179 9.19 -7.71 -4.12
N PRO A 180 9.15 -7.38 -2.81
CA PRO A 180 8.64 -6.12 -2.28
C PRO A 180 9.07 -4.93 -3.11
N SER A 181 8.15 -3.98 -3.30
CA SER A 181 8.37 -2.77 -4.07
C SER A 181 8.08 -1.52 -3.24
N TYR A 182 8.88 -0.48 -3.49
CA TYR A 182 8.53 0.88 -3.09
C TYR A 182 9.11 1.89 -4.09
N LEU A 183 8.65 3.13 -4.02
CA LEU A 183 9.07 4.20 -4.93
C LEU A 183 10.04 5.16 -4.24
N LEU A 184 11.16 5.46 -4.89
CA LEU A 184 11.99 6.63 -4.58
C LEU A 184 11.75 7.73 -5.60
N ILE A 185 11.62 8.95 -5.08
CA ILE A 185 11.46 10.17 -5.86
C ILE A 185 12.57 11.14 -5.48
N ASP A 186 13.28 11.65 -6.47
CA ASP A 186 14.29 12.69 -6.26
C ASP A 186 13.86 13.99 -6.95
N THR A 187 13.65 15.02 -6.15
CA THR A 187 13.25 16.36 -6.58
C THR A 187 14.38 17.39 -6.48
N THR A 188 15.64 16.95 -6.28
CA THR A 188 16.79 17.87 -6.22
C THR A 188 17.19 18.47 -7.57
N GLY A 189 16.99 17.72 -8.65
CA GLY A 189 17.37 18.11 -10.00
C GLY A 189 16.33 19.00 -10.70
N PRO A 190 16.64 19.45 -11.94
CA PRO A 190 15.69 20.17 -12.78
C PRO A 190 14.50 19.29 -13.19
N ASP A 191 14.71 17.97 -13.23
CA ASP A 191 13.70 16.96 -13.51
C ASP A 191 13.46 16.09 -12.26
N ILE A 192 12.22 15.65 -12.06
CA ILE A 192 11.87 14.69 -11.02
C ILE A 192 12.28 13.28 -11.49
N ALA A 193 13.16 12.63 -10.74
CA ALA A 193 13.57 11.26 -11.02
C ALA A 193 12.76 10.26 -10.20
N PHE A 194 12.29 9.20 -10.86
CA PHE A 194 11.51 8.12 -10.25
C PHE A 194 12.29 6.81 -10.31
N ARG A 195 12.32 6.06 -9.23
CA ARG A 195 12.92 4.72 -9.19
C ARG A 195 12.13 3.79 -8.30
N HIS A 196 11.57 2.75 -8.88
CA HIS A 196 11.09 1.60 -8.09
C HIS A 196 12.27 0.81 -7.57
N ARG A 197 12.24 0.52 -6.28
CA ARG A 197 13.22 -0.35 -5.62
C ARG A 197 12.56 -1.69 -5.32
N ARG A 198 13.33 -2.75 -5.52
CA ARG A 198 12.94 -4.13 -5.20
C ARG A 198 13.85 -4.63 -4.10
N VAL A 199 13.26 -5.20 -3.06
CA VAL A 199 13.97 -5.54 -1.83
C VAL A 199 13.87 -7.04 -1.58
N ASP A 200 14.99 -7.72 -1.38
CA ASP A 200 15.01 -9.12 -1.00
C ASP A 200 14.55 -9.28 0.47
N TYR A 201 13.79 -10.34 0.74
CA TYR A 201 13.36 -10.71 2.09
C TYR A 201 13.23 -12.23 2.25
N ASP A 202 13.22 -12.74 3.48
CA ASP A 202 13.02 -14.19 3.73
C ASP A 202 11.54 -14.60 3.53
N ARG A 203 11.09 -14.59 2.27
CA ARG A 203 9.75 -15.03 1.87
C ARG A 203 9.47 -16.47 2.29
N ALA A 204 10.47 -17.34 2.17
CA ALA A 204 10.33 -18.73 2.58
C ALA A 204 10.11 -18.85 4.10
N GLY A 205 10.78 -18.01 4.89
CA GLY A 205 10.56 -17.87 6.33
C GLY A 205 9.17 -17.35 6.67
N ALA A 206 8.71 -16.28 6.00
CA ALA A 206 7.37 -15.75 6.17
C ALA A 206 6.30 -16.84 5.92
N ILE A 207 6.43 -17.60 4.83
CA ILE A 207 5.53 -18.72 4.50
C ILE A 207 5.59 -19.83 5.56
N ARG A 208 6.79 -20.20 6.04
CA ARG A 208 6.93 -21.21 7.09
C ARG A 208 6.25 -20.78 8.39
N THR A 209 6.41 -19.52 8.80
CA THR A 209 5.79 -18.98 10.01
C THR A 209 4.27 -18.92 9.85
N ALA A 210 3.75 -18.41 8.73
CA ALA A 210 2.31 -18.34 8.47
C ALA A 210 1.65 -19.73 8.53
N LYS A 211 2.28 -20.77 7.93
CA LYS A 211 1.80 -22.17 8.04
C LYS A 211 1.69 -22.68 9.48
N GLY A 212 2.51 -22.16 10.39
CA GLY A 212 2.49 -22.53 11.81
C GLY A 212 1.29 -21.97 12.58
N LEU A 213 0.75 -20.82 12.15
CA LEU A 213 -0.29 -20.07 12.86
C LEU A 213 -1.68 -20.72 12.77
N ARG A 214 -1.98 -21.39 11.65
CA ARG A 214 -3.22 -22.18 11.46
C ARG A 214 -4.50 -21.41 11.81
N ASN A 215 -4.64 -20.23 11.22
CA ASN A 215 -5.82 -19.39 11.36
C ASN A 215 -6.26 -18.85 9.97
N PRO A 216 -7.51 -18.35 9.84
CA PRO A 216 -8.04 -17.92 8.55
C PRO A 216 -7.22 -16.84 7.84
N VAL A 217 -6.62 -15.90 8.60
CA VAL A 217 -5.78 -14.84 8.06
C VAL A 217 -4.49 -15.41 7.46
N ALA A 218 -3.85 -16.35 8.16
CA ALA A 218 -2.65 -17.02 7.68
C ALA A 218 -2.93 -17.88 6.44
N ASP A 219 -4.08 -18.56 6.39
CA ASP A 219 -4.48 -19.32 5.21
C ASP A 219 -4.68 -18.39 4.01
N ARG A 220 -5.37 -17.25 4.21
CA ARG A 220 -5.54 -16.22 3.18
C ARG A 220 -4.21 -15.65 2.70
N PHE A 221 -3.30 -15.34 3.61
CA PHE A 221 -1.96 -14.87 3.27
C PHE A 221 -1.20 -15.87 2.38
N LEU A 222 -1.26 -17.16 2.72
CA LEU A 222 -0.60 -18.22 1.95
C LEU A 222 -1.17 -18.36 0.54
N GLU A 223 -2.48 -18.19 0.36
CA GLU A 223 -3.12 -18.17 -0.96
C GLU A 223 -2.63 -16.99 -1.81
N LEU A 224 -2.62 -15.79 -1.24
CA LEU A 224 -2.24 -14.57 -1.95
C LEU A 224 -0.77 -14.57 -2.32
N VAL A 225 0.10 -14.93 -1.37
CA VAL A 225 1.53 -15.01 -1.65
C VAL A 225 1.82 -16.07 -2.69
N ALA A 226 1.08 -17.19 -2.78
CA ALA A 226 1.33 -18.21 -3.81
C ALA A 226 1.01 -17.76 -5.24
N GLN A 227 0.26 -16.66 -5.43
CA GLN A 227 -0.14 -16.14 -6.74
C GLN A 227 0.88 -15.16 -7.35
N GLY A 228 1.81 -14.62 -6.55
CA GLY A 228 2.93 -13.76 -6.97
C GLY A 228 4.28 -14.45 -6.96
#